data_AF-A0A0N4V478-F1
#
_entry.id   AF-A0A0N4V478-F1
#
_cell.length_a   1.000
_cell.length_b   1.000
_cell.length_c   1.000
_cell.angle_alpha   90.00
_cell.angle_beta   90.00
_cell.angle_gamma   90.00
#
_symmetry.space_group_name_H-M   'P 1'
#
loop_
_entity.id
_entity.type
_entity.pdbx_description
1 polymer ?
#
loop_
_entity_poly.entity_id
_entity_poly.type
_entity_poly.pdbx_seq_one_letter_code
_entity_poly.pdbx_strand_id
1 'polypeptide(L)'
;MSLPSPTGSPSRHITVVDVYDLAASVGKDFEKLIEQFGDESVRQIMPKVISALETLEALANKNERENDEILTLRQTVERLEHEKHAKNQDRLKFEMELEAVEENYRKEIDDLWKMVKSLQAENRQLSSSVKENASNILSSAPRDEDLVVMIELKELSNKQKEQIKELQKDVDAYSCEVENLHNSIEKLIRQNEELLRKNASLQKQGRMLVEEKSEIIRRLQSAEESNFKLAKLFKDATRQCKDLQEIHFEENDNSPHFSVAELREVLQEKNMLKGRVMELEEELEQLRPRNSENASDSAEEVNPATQISRFLIFTSYNFDVNNREVYAGSICKNSYFSKSEDDECVVYGPINKEPDEKLYPWKYERKDSGVRRFFRFVKEGLNGGNRSPQRGSSASPVMPRPIPSRASPLLQ
;
A
#
# COMPACT_ATOMS: atom_id res chain seq x y z
N MET A 1 4.39 -25.12 -32.65
CA MET A 1 5.77 -25.26 -32.17
C MET A 1 5.75 -25.17 -30.65
N SER A 2 5.81 -26.32 -29.98
CA SER A 2 5.81 -26.39 -28.52
C SER A 2 7.20 -25.97 -28.02
N LEU A 3 7.28 -24.84 -27.35
CA LEU A 3 8.52 -24.37 -26.73
C LEU A 3 8.96 -25.40 -25.67
N PRO A 4 10.26 -25.76 -25.60
CA PRO A 4 10.75 -26.66 -24.58
C PRO A 4 10.58 -25.98 -23.22
N SER A 5 9.95 -26.69 -22.29
CA SER A 5 9.86 -26.28 -20.89
C SER A 5 11.27 -26.03 -20.38
N PRO A 6 11.58 -24.85 -19.79
CA PRO A 6 12.86 -24.69 -19.13
C PRO A 6 12.86 -25.67 -17.97
N THR A 7 13.75 -26.65 -18.03
CA THR A 7 14.03 -27.57 -16.93
C THR A 7 14.30 -26.71 -15.70
N GLY A 8 13.29 -26.59 -14.83
CA GLY A 8 13.36 -25.76 -13.65
C GLY A 8 14.47 -26.29 -12.76
N SER A 9 15.45 -25.46 -12.43
CA SER A 9 16.43 -25.81 -11.41
C SER A 9 15.67 -26.30 -10.18
N PRO A 10 16.03 -27.47 -9.59
CA PRO A 10 15.32 -28.02 -8.43
C PRO A 10 15.27 -27.05 -7.23
N SER A 11 16.18 -26.08 -7.20
CA SER A 11 16.19 -24.95 -6.26
C SER A 11 14.98 -24.01 -6.34
N ARG A 12 14.24 -23.97 -7.47
CA ARG A 12 13.04 -23.13 -7.63
C ARG A 12 11.80 -23.66 -6.91
N HIS A 13 11.85 -24.92 -6.48
CA HIS A 13 10.75 -25.59 -5.78
C HIS A 13 10.94 -25.65 -4.27
N ILE A 14 12.11 -25.24 -3.76
CA ILE A 14 12.36 -25.14 -2.33
C ILE A 14 11.52 -23.98 -1.78
N THR A 15 10.59 -24.32 -0.91
CA THR A 15 9.71 -23.37 -0.22
C THR A 15 10.34 -22.93 1.10
N VAL A 16 9.80 -21.86 1.67
CA VAL A 16 10.21 -21.40 3.00
C VAL A 16 10.00 -22.50 4.05
N VAL A 17 8.95 -23.32 3.90
CA VAL A 17 8.65 -24.45 4.80
C VAL A 17 9.76 -25.50 4.77
N ASP A 18 10.25 -25.85 3.58
CA ASP A 18 11.33 -26.84 3.43
C ASP A 18 12.62 -26.38 4.13
N VAL A 19 12.89 -25.07 4.13
CA VAL A 19 14.05 -24.48 4.85
C VAL A 19 13.89 -24.59 6.36
N TYR A 20 12.67 -24.42 6.88
CA TYR A 20 12.37 -24.60 8.31
C TYR A 20 12.49 -26.07 8.75
N ASP A 21 12.02 -27.00 7.93
CA ASP A 21 12.16 -28.45 8.20
C ASP A 21 13.64 -28.87 8.19
N LEU A 22 14.42 -28.36 7.24
CA LEU A 22 15.87 -28.59 7.19
C LEU A 22 16.57 -27.99 8.43
N ALA A 23 16.22 -26.76 8.81
CA ALA A 23 16.76 -26.11 10.01
C ALA A 23 16.44 -26.92 11.29
N ALA A 24 15.24 -27.52 11.37
CA ALA A 24 14.86 -28.36 12.49
C ALA A 24 15.66 -29.66 12.55
N SER A 25 15.87 -30.33 11.42
CA SER A 25 16.72 -31.52 11.35
C SER A 25 18.16 -31.22 11.77
N VAL A 26 18.72 -30.13 11.24
CA VAL A 26 20.10 -29.69 11.55
C VAL A 26 20.23 -29.30 13.02
N GLY A 27 19.23 -28.61 13.59
CA GLY A 27 19.20 -28.27 15.01
C GLY A 27 19.22 -29.51 15.91
N LYS A 28 18.46 -30.55 15.56
CA LYS A 28 18.43 -31.82 16.29
C LYS A 28 19.77 -32.57 16.25
N ASP A 29 20.50 -32.48 15.14
CA ASP A 29 21.81 -33.09 15.03
C ASP A 29 22.89 -32.30 15.80
N PHE A 30 22.77 -30.97 15.84
CA PHE A 30 23.60 -30.16 16.74
C PHE A 30 23.33 -30.43 18.21
N GLU A 31 22.07 -30.66 18.60
CA GLU A 31 21.70 -31.05 19.98
C GLU A 31 22.42 -32.34 20.39
N LYS A 32 22.37 -33.40 19.56
CA LYS A 32 23.11 -34.65 19.80
C LYS A 32 24.62 -34.45 19.91
N LEU A 33 25.19 -33.57 19.09
CA LEU A 33 26.63 -33.27 19.12
C LEU A 33 27.02 -32.54 20.41
N ILE A 34 26.18 -31.62 20.88
CA ILE A 34 26.39 -30.91 22.15
C ILE A 34 26.27 -31.89 23.33
N GLU A 35 25.29 -32.81 23.31
CA GLU A 35 25.13 -33.83 24.34
C GLU A 35 26.35 -34.76 24.45
N GLN A 36 26.96 -35.14 23.32
CA GLN A 36 28.07 -36.10 23.28
C GLN A 36 29.46 -35.46 23.47
N PHE A 37 29.67 -34.25 22.93
CA PHE A 37 30.99 -33.64 22.81
C PHE A 37 31.07 -32.22 23.41
N GLY A 38 30.01 -31.74 24.07
CA GLY A 38 29.93 -30.42 24.67
C GLY A 38 29.71 -29.28 23.66
N ASP A 39 29.28 -28.11 24.18
CA ASP A 39 28.88 -26.93 23.37
C ASP A 39 29.99 -26.38 22.47
N GLU A 40 31.24 -26.43 22.93
CA GLU A 40 32.40 -25.91 22.22
C GLU A 40 32.62 -26.57 20.85
N SER A 41 32.16 -27.81 20.68
CA SER A 41 32.25 -28.56 19.42
C SER A 41 31.40 -27.96 18.29
N VAL A 42 30.35 -27.20 18.63
CA VAL A 42 29.38 -26.66 17.67
C VAL A 42 29.39 -25.12 17.62
N ARG A 43 29.88 -24.48 18.68
CA ARG A 43 29.86 -23.02 18.90
C ARG A 43 30.36 -22.18 17.72
N GLN A 44 31.40 -22.63 17.01
CA GLN A 44 31.96 -21.90 15.87
C GLN A 44 31.26 -22.15 14.52
N ILE A 45 30.62 -23.32 14.36
CA ILE A 45 29.98 -23.70 13.08
C ILE A 45 28.51 -23.28 13.03
N MET A 46 27.82 -23.25 14.17
CA MET A 46 26.40 -22.88 14.27
C MET A 46 26.08 -21.51 13.63
N PRO A 47 26.85 -20.42 13.85
CA PRO A 47 26.58 -19.14 13.20
C PRO A 47 26.70 -19.20 11.67
N LYS A 48 27.61 -20.02 11.14
CA LYS A 48 27.81 -20.19 9.69
C LYS A 48 26.65 -20.95 9.06
N VAL A 49 26.16 -21.99 9.75
CA VAL A 49 24.98 -22.75 9.31
C VAL A 49 23.72 -21.91 9.37
N ILE A 50 23.53 -21.11 10.44
CA ILE A 50 22.42 -20.14 10.51
C ILE A 50 22.52 -19.16 9.33
N SER A 51 23.70 -18.61 9.06
CA SER A 51 23.86 -17.67 7.93
C SER A 51 23.56 -18.32 6.58
N ALA A 52 23.88 -19.60 6.39
CA ALA A 52 23.55 -20.33 5.15
C ALA A 52 22.05 -20.67 5.04
N LEU A 53 21.39 -20.96 6.16
CA LEU A 53 19.94 -21.18 6.19
C LEU A 53 19.17 -19.87 5.98
N GLU A 54 19.67 -18.74 6.49
CA GLU A 54 19.08 -17.41 6.26
C GLU A 54 19.19 -16.98 4.79
N THR A 55 20.32 -17.26 4.12
CA THR A 55 20.44 -16.99 2.67
C THR A 55 19.53 -17.90 1.87
N LEU A 56 19.36 -19.17 2.27
CA LEU A 56 18.43 -20.09 1.63
C LEU A 56 16.97 -19.66 1.84
N GLU A 57 16.59 -19.22 3.05
CA GLU A 57 15.26 -18.66 3.35
C GLU A 57 14.97 -17.42 2.49
N ALA A 58 15.95 -16.54 2.30
CA ALA A 58 15.82 -15.36 1.45
C ALA A 58 15.61 -15.74 -0.03
N LEU A 59 16.33 -16.76 -0.53
CA LEU A 59 16.16 -17.27 -1.88
C LEU A 59 14.81 -17.97 -2.07
N ALA A 60 14.35 -18.77 -1.10
CA ALA A 60 13.05 -19.42 -1.12
C ALA A 60 11.91 -18.39 -1.15
N ASN A 61 11.96 -17.38 -0.28
CA ASN A 61 11.01 -16.26 -0.29
C ASN A 61 10.99 -15.51 -1.62
N LYS A 62 12.16 -15.31 -2.24
CA LYS A 62 12.26 -14.65 -3.54
C LYS A 62 11.62 -15.51 -4.64
N ASN A 63 11.88 -16.83 -4.63
CA ASN A 63 11.27 -17.76 -5.58
C ASN A 63 9.74 -17.80 -5.45
N GLU A 64 9.19 -17.81 -4.24
CA GLU A 64 7.74 -17.76 -4.02
C GLU A 64 7.12 -16.51 -4.64
N ARG A 65 7.72 -15.33 -4.42
CA ARG A 65 7.24 -14.08 -5.04
C ARG A 65 7.34 -14.08 -6.56
N GLU A 66 8.46 -14.57 -7.11
CA GLU A 66 8.63 -14.70 -8.57
C GLU A 66 7.60 -15.69 -9.16
N ASN A 67 7.31 -16.79 -8.45
CA ASN A 67 6.30 -17.76 -8.89
C ASN A 67 4.88 -17.15 -8.84
N ASP A 68 4.55 -16.38 -7.81
CA ASP A 68 3.27 -15.65 -7.72
C ASP A 68 3.14 -14.63 -8.86
N GLU A 69 4.20 -13.87 -9.15
CA GLU A 69 4.23 -12.94 -10.27
C GLU A 69 4.03 -13.67 -11.61
N ILE A 70 4.74 -14.78 -11.84
CA ILE A 70 4.56 -15.61 -13.03
C ILE A 70 3.12 -16.12 -13.14
N LEU A 71 2.50 -16.53 -12.04
CA LEU A 71 1.11 -16.98 -12.03
C LEU A 71 0.15 -15.85 -12.44
N THR A 72 0.31 -14.65 -11.85
CA THR A 72 -0.53 -13.49 -12.19
C THR A 72 -0.35 -13.03 -13.65
N LEU A 73 0.89 -13.07 -14.16
CA LEU A 73 1.18 -12.76 -15.56
C LEU A 73 0.54 -13.79 -16.50
N ARG A 74 0.61 -15.09 -16.18
CA ARG A 74 -0.06 -16.15 -16.96
C ARG A 74 -1.56 -15.95 -17.02
N GLN A 75 -2.20 -15.68 -15.88
CA GLN A 75 -3.64 -15.37 -15.82
C GLN A 75 -4.00 -14.12 -16.64
N THR A 76 -3.13 -13.11 -16.64
CA THR A 76 -3.32 -11.88 -17.42
C THR A 76 -3.22 -12.16 -18.92
N VAL A 77 -2.25 -12.97 -19.35
CA VAL A 77 -2.09 -13.39 -20.76
C VAL A 77 -3.31 -14.16 -21.21
N GLU A 78 -3.76 -15.16 -20.46
CA GLU A 78 -4.94 -15.97 -20.77
C GLU A 78 -6.19 -15.08 -20.94
N ARG A 79 -6.41 -14.13 -20.02
CA ARG A 79 -7.50 -13.15 -20.13
C ARG A 79 -7.40 -12.31 -21.40
N LEU A 80 -6.22 -11.79 -21.72
CA LEU A 80 -6.00 -10.96 -22.91
C LEU A 80 -6.16 -11.77 -24.21
N GLU A 81 -5.76 -13.03 -24.22
CA GLU A 81 -5.96 -13.94 -25.34
C GLU A 81 -7.45 -14.20 -25.58
N HIS A 82 -8.23 -14.44 -24.52
CA HIS A 82 -9.69 -14.56 -24.61
C HIS A 82 -10.35 -13.27 -25.11
N GLU A 83 -9.94 -12.10 -24.59
CA GLU A 83 -10.47 -10.80 -25.05
C GLU A 83 -10.14 -10.54 -26.53
N LYS A 84 -8.91 -10.87 -26.95
CA LYS A 84 -8.48 -10.76 -28.35
C LYS A 84 -9.30 -11.69 -29.25
N HIS A 85 -9.53 -12.93 -28.83
CA HIS A 85 -10.32 -13.90 -29.58
C HIS A 85 -11.78 -13.42 -29.72
N ALA A 86 -12.40 -12.94 -28.64
CA ALA A 86 -13.76 -12.41 -28.65
C ALA A 86 -13.90 -11.21 -29.62
N LYS A 87 -13.00 -10.22 -29.52
CA LYS A 87 -12.98 -9.07 -30.45
C LYS A 87 -12.81 -9.49 -31.91
N ASN A 88 -11.96 -10.48 -32.17
CA ASN A 88 -11.77 -11.00 -33.53
C ASN A 88 -13.03 -11.70 -34.05
N GLN A 89 -13.72 -12.45 -33.20
CA GLN A 89 -14.98 -13.10 -33.55
C GLN A 89 -16.07 -12.07 -33.87
N ASP A 90 -16.19 -11.01 -33.07
CA ASP A 90 -17.17 -9.95 -33.31
C ASP A 90 -16.84 -9.18 -34.59
N ARG A 91 -15.56 -8.91 -34.88
CA ARG A 91 -15.14 -8.33 -36.17
C ARG A 91 -15.60 -9.20 -37.35
N LEU A 92 -15.41 -10.52 -37.26
CA LEU A 92 -15.81 -11.43 -38.32
C LEU A 92 -17.33 -11.47 -38.49
N LYS A 93 -18.11 -11.42 -37.40
CA LYS A 93 -19.57 -11.32 -37.46
C LYS A 93 -20.02 -10.04 -38.16
N PHE A 94 -19.43 -8.89 -37.79
CA PHE A 94 -19.75 -7.61 -38.43
C PHE A 94 -19.41 -7.63 -39.93
N GLU A 95 -18.30 -8.26 -40.31
CA GLU A 95 -17.91 -8.42 -41.72
C GLU A 95 -18.93 -9.29 -42.48
N MET A 96 -19.38 -10.40 -41.90
CA MET A 96 -20.43 -11.25 -42.49
C MET A 96 -21.78 -10.53 -42.60
N GLU A 97 -22.19 -9.78 -41.57
CA GLU A 97 -23.43 -8.99 -41.59
C GLU A 97 -23.36 -7.89 -42.66
N LEU A 98 -22.21 -7.23 -42.79
CA LEU A 98 -21.99 -6.23 -43.83
C LEU A 98 -22.09 -6.84 -45.23
N GLU A 99 -21.43 -7.96 -45.48
CA GLU A 99 -21.50 -8.67 -46.76
C GLU A 99 -22.93 -9.11 -47.08
N ALA A 100 -23.69 -9.59 -46.08
CA ALA A 100 -25.08 -9.97 -46.24
C ALA A 100 -25.96 -8.77 -46.63
N VAL A 101 -25.74 -7.59 -46.02
CA VAL A 101 -26.44 -6.35 -46.36
C VAL A 101 -26.09 -5.90 -47.79
N GLU A 102 -24.81 -5.95 -48.17
CA GLU A 102 -24.36 -5.62 -49.54
C GLU A 102 -25.00 -6.54 -50.59
N GLU A 103 -25.06 -7.84 -50.32
CA GLU A 103 -25.69 -8.82 -51.20
C GLU A 103 -27.21 -8.61 -51.30
N ASN A 104 -27.86 -8.20 -50.21
CA ASN A 104 -29.27 -7.82 -50.24
C ASN A 104 -29.50 -6.59 -51.14
N TYR A 105 -28.68 -5.54 -51.02
CA TYR A 105 -28.78 -4.38 -51.90
C TYR A 105 -28.52 -4.73 -53.38
N ARG A 106 -27.59 -5.64 -53.68
CA ARG A 106 -27.39 -6.13 -55.05
C ARG A 106 -28.64 -6.79 -55.61
N LYS A 107 -29.31 -7.63 -54.82
CA LYS A 107 -30.56 -8.30 -55.21
C LYS A 107 -31.68 -7.29 -55.45
N GLU A 108 -31.87 -6.34 -54.54
CA GLU A 108 -32.87 -5.28 -54.70
C GLU A 108 -32.63 -4.45 -55.96
N ILE A 109 -31.36 -4.10 -56.25
CA ILE A 109 -30.99 -3.39 -57.48
C ILE A 109 -31.37 -4.23 -58.72
N ASP A 110 -31.05 -5.52 -58.73
CA ASP A 110 -31.36 -6.42 -59.85
C ASP A 110 -32.88 -6.59 -60.05
N ASP A 111 -33.65 -6.73 -58.96
CA ASP A 111 -35.10 -6.87 -59.02
C ASP A 111 -35.80 -5.59 -59.46
N LEU A 112 -35.35 -4.42 -58.96
CA LEU A 112 -35.81 -3.12 -59.44
C LEU A 112 -35.49 -2.94 -60.93
N TRP A 113 -34.30 -3.38 -61.36
CA TRP A 113 -33.92 -3.31 -62.77
C TRP A 113 -34.82 -4.20 -63.65
N LYS A 114 -35.12 -5.42 -63.23
CA LYS A 114 -36.09 -6.32 -63.90
C LYS A 114 -37.49 -5.71 -63.94
N MET A 115 -37.92 -5.08 -62.85
CA MET A 115 -39.22 -4.42 -62.77
C MET A 115 -39.31 -3.26 -63.77
N VAL A 116 -38.30 -2.39 -63.79
CA VAL A 116 -38.21 -1.28 -64.76
C VAL A 116 -38.26 -1.80 -66.20
N LYS A 117 -37.52 -2.87 -66.51
CA LYS A 117 -37.52 -3.48 -67.85
C LYS A 117 -38.90 -4.03 -68.23
N SER A 118 -39.58 -4.70 -67.31
CA SER A 118 -40.94 -5.24 -67.52
C SER A 118 -41.96 -4.12 -67.74
N LEU A 119 -41.96 -3.10 -66.89
CA LEU A 119 -42.82 -1.92 -67.03
C LEU A 119 -42.55 -1.17 -68.33
N GLN A 120 -41.29 -1.04 -68.75
CA GLN A 120 -40.96 -0.43 -70.04
C GLN A 120 -41.48 -1.26 -71.23
N ALA A 121 -41.45 -2.59 -71.14
CA ALA A 121 -42.01 -3.47 -72.17
C ALA A 121 -43.53 -3.37 -72.23
N GLU A 122 -44.21 -3.42 -71.08
CA GLU A 122 -45.66 -3.27 -70.98
C GLU A 122 -46.13 -1.90 -71.48
N ASN A 123 -45.45 -0.82 -71.10
CA ASN A 123 -45.80 0.53 -71.54
C ASN A 123 -45.64 0.70 -73.07
N ARG A 124 -44.64 0.02 -73.67
CA ARG A 124 -44.52 -0.06 -75.15
C ARG A 124 -45.69 -0.82 -75.77
N GLN A 125 -46.10 -1.94 -75.18
CA GLN A 125 -47.22 -2.76 -75.66
C GLN A 125 -48.58 -2.06 -75.52
N LEU A 126 -48.81 -1.37 -74.40
CA LEU A 126 -50.00 -0.55 -74.21
C LEU A 126 -50.01 0.63 -75.18
N SER A 127 -48.86 1.29 -75.38
CA SER A 127 -48.73 2.35 -76.38
C SER A 127 -49.01 1.90 -77.81
N SER A 128 -48.65 0.66 -78.20
CA SER A 128 -49.03 0.11 -79.51
C SER A 128 -50.52 -0.24 -79.57
N SER A 129 -51.06 -0.85 -78.51
CA SER A 129 -52.48 -1.24 -78.44
C SER A 129 -53.41 -0.03 -78.45
N VAL A 130 -53.05 1.07 -77.77
CA VAL A 130 -53.81 2.33 -77.79
C VAL A 130 -53.77 2.96 -79.18
N LYS A 131 -52.65 2.88 -79.91
CA LYS A 131 -52.57 3.35 -81.30
C LYS A 131 -53.46 2.52 -82.24
N GLU A 132 -53.56 1.21 -82.01
CA GLU A 132 -54.43 0.30 -82.78
C GLU A 132 -55.92 0.46 -82.42
N ASN A 133 -56.25 0.69 -81.14
CA ASN A 133 -57.63 0.87 -80.69
C ASN A 133 -58.18 2.28 -80.90
N ALA A 134 -57.33 3.32 -80.96
CA ALA A 134 -57.78 4.68 -81.26
C ALA A 134 -58.43 4.78 -82.66
N SER A 135 -58.13 3.87 -83.58
CA SER A 135 -58.78 3.73 -84.89
C SER A 135 -60.17 3.10 -84.86
N ASN A 136 -60.59 2.45 -83.76
CA ASN A 136 -61.82 1.64 -83.71
C ASN A 136 -62.97 2.24 -82.91
N ILE A 137 -62.79 3.38 -82.23
CA ILE A 137 -63.83 3.98 -81.36
C ILE A 137 -64.63 5.03 -82.14
N LEU A 138 -65.42 4.59 -83.12
CA LEU A 138 -66.39 5.46 -83.80
C LEU A 138 -67.51 4.60 -84.42
N SER A 139 -68.27 3.89 -83.60
CA SER A 139 -69.66 3.49 -83.92
C SER A 139 -70.21 2.48 -82.91
N SER A 140 -71.10 2.93 -82.03
CA SER A 140 -72.39 2.27 -81.79
C SER A 140 -73.16 3.01 -80.70
N ALA A 141 -74.47 3.20 -80.93
CA ALA A 141 -75.41 3.64 -79.91
C ALA A 141 -75.90 2.41 -79.13
N PRO A 142 -76.07 2.51 -77.80
CA PRO A 142 -76.34 1.35 -76.97
C PRO A 142 -77.76 0.82 -77.19
N ARG A 143 -77.89 -0.50 -77.23
CA ARG A 143 -79.16 -1.25 -77.25
C ARG A 143 -79.62 -1.51 -75.81
N ASP A 144 -80.87 -1.92 -75.60
CA ASP A 144 -81.45 -2.15 -74.27
C ASP A 144 -80.70 -3.22 -73.43
N GLU A 145 -80.02 -4.17 -74.08
CA GLU A 145 -79.12 -5.13 -73.43
C GLU A 145 -77.90 -4.43 -72.79
N ASP A 146 -77.41 -3.36 -73.40
CA ASP A 146 -76.31 -2.55 -72.88
C ASP A 146 -76.72 -1.78 -71.62
N LEU A 147 -78.02 -1.48 -71.46
CA LEU A 147 -78.55 -0.83 -70.25
C LEU A 147 -78.54 -1.80 -69.05
N VAL A 148 -78.87 -3.08 -69.27
CA VAL A 148 -78.81 -4.11 -68.21
C VAL A 148 -77.37 -4.33 -67.76
N VAL A 149 -76.45 -4.49 -68.72
CA VAL A 149 -75.01 -4.60 -68.42
C VAL A 149 -74.50 -3.35 -67.71
N MET A 150 -74.97 -2.16 -68.08
CA MET A 150 -74.62 -0.91 -67.39
C MET A 150 -75.10 -0.88 -65.93
N ILE A 151 -76.27 -1.44 -65.63
CA ILE A 151 -76.77 -1.54 -64.25
C ILE A 151 -75.90 -2.51 -63.44
N GLU A 152 -75.59 -3.69 -63.98
CA GLU A 152 -74.70 -4.66 -63.32
C GLU A 152 -73.29 -4.10 -63.09
N LEU A 153 -72.74 -3.41 -64.08
CA LEU A 153 -71.46 -2.70 -63.95
C LEU A 153 -71.52 -1.59 -62.90
N LYS A 154 -72.66 -0.89 -62.78
CA LYS A 154 -72.86 0.13 -61.75
C LYS A 154 -72.92 -0.49 -60.36
N GLU A 155 -73.59 -1.63 -60.19
CA GLU A 155 -73.61 -2.38 -58.93
C GLU A 155 -72.22 -2.90 -58.55
N LEU A 156 -71.48 -3.47 -59.51
CA LEU A 156 -70.11 -3.92 -59.30
C LEU A 156 -69.17 -2.75 -58.96
N SER A 157 -69.32 -1.61 -59.63
CA SER A 157 -68.58 -0.38 -59.33
C SER A 157 -68.89 0.13 -57.92
N ASN A 158 -70.15 0.07 -57.47
CA ASN A 158 -70.52 0.45 -56.11
C ASN A 158 -69.88 -0.49 -55.08
N LYS A 159 -69.90 -1.81 -55.31
CA LYS A 159 -69.22 -2.80 -54.44
C LYS A 159 -67.71 -2.55 -54.38
N GLN A 160 -67.07 -2.29 -55.52
CA GLN A 160 -65.65 -1.95 -55.57
C GLN A 160 -65.35 -0.65 -54.80
N LYS A 161 -66.21 0.38 -54.90
CA LYS A 161 -66.06 1.61 -54.12
C LYS A 161 -66.18 1.37 -52.61
N GLU A 162 -67.08 0.50 -52.18
CA GLU A 162 -67.21 0.12 -50.77
C GLU A 162 -65.97 -0.64 -50.28
N GLN A 163 -65.47 -1.60 -51.07
CA GLN A 163 -64.24 -2.32 -50.76
C GLN A 163 -63.01 -1.40 -50.69
N ILE A 164 -62.91 -0.42 -51.59
CA ILE A 164 -61.84 0.59 -51.55
C ILE A 164 -61.93 1.41 -50.25
N LYS A 165 -63.13 1.78 -49.79
CA LYS A 165 -63.30 2.52 -48.53
C LYS A 165 -62.89 1.70 -47.31
N GLU A 166 -63.20 0.40 -47.31
CA GLU A 166 -62.80 -0.51 -46.24
C GLU A 166 -61.28 -0.69 -46.19
N LEU A 167 -60.67 -0.98 -47.35
CA LEU A 167 -59.21 -1.08 -47.46
C LEU A 167 -58.51 0.24 -47.08
N GLN A 168 -59.08 1.39 -47.44
CA GLN A 168 -58.54 2.70 -47.04
C GLN A 168 -58.57 2.87 -45.52
N LYS A 169 -59.65 2.45 -44.86
CA LYS A 169 -59.77 2.50 -43.40
C LYS A 169 -58.72 1.61 -42.72
N ASP A 170 -58.46 0.44 -43.27
CA ASP A 170 -57.42 -0.46 -42.75
C ASP A 170 -56.02 0.14 -42.94
N VAL A 171 -55.74 0.74 -44.10
CA VAL A 171 -54.49 1.48 -44.36
C VAL A 171 -54.30 2.62 -43.36
N ASP A 172 -55.34 3.40 -43.10
CA ASP A 172 -55.27 4.51 -42.13
C ASP A 172 -55.00 3.97 -40.72
N ALA A 173 -55.63 2.85 -40.34
CA ALA A 173 -55.40 2.20 -39.04
C ALA A 173 -53.95 1.68 -38.90
N TYR A 174 -53.42 1.00 -39.91
CA TYR A 174 -52.03 0.55 -39.92
C TYR A 174 -51.04 1.72 -39.92
N SER A 175 -51.36 2.82 -40.61
CA SER A 175 -50.53 4.04 -40.57
C SER A 175 -50.42 4.59 -39.15
N CYS A 176 -51.53 4.69 -38.44
CA CYS A 176 -51.52 5.12 -37.03
C CYS A 176 -50.73 4.15 -36.12
N GLU A 177 -50.82 2.85 -36.34
CA GLU A 177 -50.04 1.87 -35.58
C GLU A 177 -48.54 2.00 -35.84
N VAL A 178 -48.13 2.16 -37.10
CA VAL A 178 -46.74 2.40 -37.48
C VAL A 178 -46.20 3.68 -36.84
N GLU A 179 -46.96 4.77 -36.83
CA GLU A 179 -46.58 6.02 -36.15
C GLU A 179 -46.40 5.82 -34.64
N ASN A 180 -47.28 5.07 -33.98
CA ASN A 180 -47.17 4.76 -32.55
C ASN A 180 -45.94 3.91 -32.22
N LEU A 181 -45.65 2.91 -33.05
CA LEU A 181 -44.45 2.08 -32.93
C LEU A 181 -43.19 2.91 -33.17
N HIS A 182 -43.20 3.78 -34.19
CA HIS A 182 -42.10 4.71 -34.48
C HIS A 182 -41.79 5.61 -33.29
N ASN A 183 -42.82 6.24 -32.70
CA ASN A 183 -42.69 7.05 -31.49
C ASN A 183 -42.13 6.26 -30.29
N SER A 184 -42.49 4.99 -30.16
CA SER A 184 -41.99 4.10 -29.10
C SER A 184 -40.52 3.76 -29.32
N ILE A 185 -40.11 3.47 -30.57
CA ILE A 185 -38.73 3.23 -30.96
C ILE A 185 -37.88 4.48 -30.69
N GLU A 186 -38.35 5.68 -31.08
CA GLU A 186 -37.62 6.93 -30.79
C GLU A 186 -37.39 7.14 -29.30
N LYS A 187 -38.38 6.85 -28.45
CA LYS A 187 -38.23 6.94 -27.00
C LYS A 187 -37.16 5.98 -26.49
N LEU A 188 -37.15 4.73 -26.99
CA LEU A 188 -36.13 3.74 -26.63
C LEU A 188 -34.74 4.15 -27.09
N ILE A 189 -34.60 4.74 -28.28
CA ILE A 189 -33.33 5.28 -28.78
C ILE A 189 -32.80 6.35 -27.82
N ARG A 190 -33.63 7.33 -27.46
CA ARG A 190 -33.23 8.40 -26.52
C ARG A 190 -32.80 7.86 -25.15
N GLN A 191 -33.53 6.86 -24.63
CA GLN A 191 -33.17 6.19 -23.38
C GLN A 191 -31.84 5.43 -23.49
N ASN A 192 -31.60 4.74 -24.60
CA ASN A 192 -30.35 4.03 -24.85
C ASN A 192 -29.16 5.01 -24.93
N GLU A 193 -29.30 6.12 -25.65
CA GLU A 193 -28.29 7.19 -25.69
C GLU A 193 -27.98 7.77 -24.31
N GLU A 194 -28.99 7.94 -23.45
CA GLU A 194 -28.79 8.39 -22.07
C GLU A 194 -28.05 7.34 -21.23
N LEU A 195 -28.40 6.06 -21.38
CA LEU A 195 -27.70 4.96 -20.71
C LEU A 195 -26.25 4.84 -21.17
N LEU A 196 -25.97 4.99 -22.45
CA LEU A 196 -24.61 5.02 -23.00
C LEU A 196 -23.80 6.18 -22.41
N ARG A 197 -24.39 7.38 -22.32
CA ARG A 197 -23.76 8.54 -21.66
C ARG A 197 -23.49 8.29 -20.18
N LYS A 198 -24.44 7.72 -19.44
CA LYS A 198 -24.27 7.35 -18.02
C LYS A 198 -23.17 6.30 -17.85
N ASN A 199 -23.15 5.28 -18.69
CA ASN A 199 -22.13 4.23 -18.66
C ASN A 199 -20.73 4.81 -18.92
N ALA A 200 -20.58 5.68 -19.92
CA ALA A 200 -19.31 6.37 -20.19
C ALA A 200 -18.84 7.23 -19.00
N SER A 201 -19.76 7.94 -18.33
CA SER A 201 -19.45 8.71 -17.12
C SER A 201 -19.01 7.81 -15.95
N LEU A 202 -19.74 6.72 -15.69
CA LEU A 202 -19.37 5.76 -14.66
C LEU A 202 -18.03 5.09 -14.94
N GLN A 203 -17.77 4.75 -16.20
CA GLN A 203 -16.48 4.17 -16.59
C GLN A 203 -15.33 5.16 -16.39
N LYS A 204 -15.54 6.47 -16.65
CA LYS A 204 -14.57 7.52 -16.35
C LYS A 204 -14.32 7.64 -14.84
N GLN A 205 -15.38 7.63 -14.02
CA GLN A 205 -15.26 7.65 -12.56
C GLN A 205 -14.50 6.41 -12.04
N GLY A 206 -14.78 5.23 -12.59
CA GLY A 206 -14.05 4.01 -12.27
C GLY A 206 -12.56 4.10 -12.57
N ARG A 207 -12.16 4.69 -13.71
CA ARG A 207 -10.75 4.95 -14.04
C ARG A 207 -10.08 5.89 -13.04
N MET A 208 -10.74 7.01 -12.70
CA MET A 208 -10.23 7.97 -11.71
C MET A 208 -9.99 7.31 -10.34
N LEU A 209 -10.94 6.51 -9.86
CA LEU A 209 -10.80 5.80 -8.58
C LEU A 209 -9.66 4.77 -8.59
N VAL A 210 -9.43 4.09 -9.72
CA VAL A 210 -8.29 3.18 -9.89
C VAL A 210 -6.96 3.94 -9.86
N GLU A 211 -6.90 5.09 -10.53
CA GLU A 211 -5.72 5.98 -10.51
C GLU A 211 -5.44 6.48 -9.09
N GLU A 212 -6.46 6.98 -8.38
CA GLU A 212 -6.34 7.43 -6.98
C GLU A 212 -5.87 6.29 -6.05
N LYS A 213 -6.46 5.09 -6.20
CA LYS A 213 -6.01 3.90 -5.46
C LYS A 213 -4.54 3.59 -5.74
N SER A 214 -4.12 3.65 -7.00
CA SER A 214 -2.73 3.36 -7.38
C SER A 214 -1.75 4.38 -6.77
N GLU A 215 -2.14 5.64 -6.69
CA GLU A 215 -1.35 6.71 -6.09
C GLU A 215 -1.25 6.57 -4.56
N ILE A 216 -2.35 6.19 -3.89
CA ILE A 216 -2.35 5.89 -2.46
C ILE A 216 -1.41 4.72 -2.16
N ILE A 217 -1.46 3.65 -2.94
CA ILE A 217 -0.56 2.48 -2.77
C ILE A 217 0.90 2.91 -2.93
N ARG A 218 1.23 3.74 -3.93
CA ARG A 218 2.59 4.26 -4.14
C ARG A 218 3.08 5.07 -2.94
N ARG A 219 2.23 5.95 -2.39
CA ARG A 219 2.55 6.74 -1.18
C ARG A 219 2.77 5.84 0.04
N LEU A 220 1.91 4.82 0.20
CA LEU A 220 2.05 3.85 1.28
C LEU A 220 3.38 3.10 1.17
N GLN A 221 3.75 2.59 -0.01
CA GLN A 221 5.02 1.92 -0.24
C GLN A 221 6.22 2.82 0.09
N SER A 222 6.20 4.08 -0.36
CA SER A 222 7.26 5.04 -0.03
C SER A 222 7.37 5.29 1.48
N ALA A 223 6.25 5.31 2.21
CA ALA A 223 6.23 5.46 3.66
C ALA A 223 6.72 4.18 4.38
N GLU A 224 6.38 3.00 3.87
CA GLU A 224 6.88 1.72 4.38
C GLU A 224 8.40 1.60 4.21
N GLU A 225 8.94 2.03 3.06
CA GLU A 225 10.38 2.08 2.82
C GLU A 225 11.12 3.03 3.76
N SER A 226 10.56 4.22 4.02
CA SER A 226 11.15 5.18 4.95
C SER A 226 11.10 4.68 6.40
N ASN A 227 9.99 4.07 6.81
CA ASN A 227 9.87 3.39 8.11
C ASN A 227 10.84 2.23 8.24
N PHE A 228 11.04 1.44 7.17
CA PHE A 228 12.02 0.37 7.16
C PHE A 228 13.44 0.89 7.38
N LYS A 229 13.82 1.99 6.72
CA LYS A 229 15.11 2.66 6.91
C LYS A 229 15.26 3.18 8.34
N LEU A 230 14.23 3.82 8.89
CA LEU A 230 14.24 4.35 10.24
C LEU A 230 14.38 3.22 11.28
N ALA A 231 13.66 2.12 11.12
CA ALA A 231 13.77 0.95 11.99
C ALA A 231 15.18 0.33 11.97
N LYS A 232 15.86 0.35 10.82
CA LYS A 232 17.26 -0.08 10.72
C LYS A 232 18.17 0.86 11.51
N LEU A 233 18.05 2.17 11.29
CA LEU A 233 18.83 3.18 12.05
C LEU A 233 18.59 3.06 13.55
N PHE A 234 17.35 2.84 13.97
CA PHE A 234 17.01 2.66 15.40
C PHE A 234 17.67 1.40 15.98
N LYS A 235 17.70 0.30 15.23
CA LYS A 235 18.38 -0.93 15.63
C LYS A 235 19.89 -0.72 15.78
N ASP A 236 20.49 0.00 14.82
CA ASP A 236 21.92 0.32 14.85
C ASP A 236 22.26 1.24 16.03
N ALA A 237 21.45 2.28 16.30
CA ALA A 237 21.60 3.14 17.46
C ALA A 237 21.44 2.38 18.78
N THR A 238 20.45 1.49 18.89
CA THR A 238 20.26 0.65 20.09
C THR A 238 21.46 -0.24 20.35
N ARG A 239 22.07 -0.79 19.29
CA ARG A 239 23.31 -1.56 19.41
C ARG A 239 24.46 -0.69 19.93
N GLN A 240 24.67 0.48 19.35
CA GLN A 240 25.69 1.43 19.81
C GLN A 240 25.50 1.83 21.29
N CYS A 241 24.25 2.05 21.73
CA CYS A 241 23.96 2.32 23.14
C CYS A 241 24.34 1.15 24.06
N LYS A 242 24.09 -0.09 23.64
CA LYS A 242 24.50 -1.28 24.40
C LYS A 242 26.02 -1.42 24.46
N ASP A 243 26.69 -1.27 23.32
CA ASP A 243 28.16 -1.34 23.24
C ASP A 243 28.81 -0.28 24.15
N LEU A 244 28.28 0.96 24.18
CA LEU A 244 28.75 2.01 25.10
C LEU A 244 28.49 1.68 26.58
N GLN A 245 27.34 1.06 26.88
CA GLN A 245 27.00 0.65 28.25
C GLN A 245 27.92 -0.47 28.74
N GLU A 246 28.29 -1.41 27.86
CA GLU A 246 29.24 -2.48 28.16
C GLU A 246 30.64 -1.91 28.44
N ILE A 247 31.10 -0.93 27.64
CA ILE A 247 32.35 -0.19 27.92
C ILE A 247 32.30 0.51 29.28
N HIS A 248 31.19 1.19 29.61
CA HIS A 248 31.05 1.86 30.91
C HIS A 248 31.08 0.87 32.09
N PHE A 249 30.49 -0.31 31.93
CA PHE A 249 30.56 -1.36 32.95
C PHE A 249 31.99 -1.90 33.15
N GLU A 250 32.76 -2.10 32.08
CA GLU A 250 34.15 -2.56 32.17
C GLU A 250 35.09 -1.51 32.80
N GLU A 251 34.86 -0.21 32.56
CA GLU A 251 35.62 0.88 33.20
C GLU A 251 35.30 1.05 34.70
N ASN A 252 34.06 0.72 35.12
CA ASN A 252 33.63 0.83 36.51
C ASN A 252 34.09 -0.35 37.39
N ASP A 253 34.23 -1.56 36.85
CA ASP A 253 34.65 -2.73 37.65
C ASP A 253 36.18 -2.74 37.91
N ASN A 254 36.95 -2.08 37.04
CA ASN A 254 38.41 -1.93 37.17
C ASN A 254 38.88 -0.54 37.62
N SER A 255 37.96 0.40 37.86
CA SER A 255 38.32 1.67 38.49
C SER A 255 38.65 1.44 39.97
N PRO A 256 39.78 1.97 40.51
CA PRO A 256 40.07 1.87 41.93
C PRO A 256 39.08 2.73 42.72
N HIS A 257 38.14 2.08 43.41
CA HIS A 257 37.16 2.74 44.26
C HIS A 257 37.63 2.72 45.72
N PHE A 258 37.86 3.91 46.30
CA PHE A 258 38.01 4.03 47.75
C PHE A 258 36.67 3.78 48.44
N SER A 259 36.66 2.94 49.46
CA SER A 259 35.47 2.74 50.28
C SER A 259 35.15 4.01 51.08
N VAL A 260 33.86 4.22 51.37
CA VAL A 260 33.42 5.31 52.25
C VAL A 260 34.06 5.23 53.64
N ALA A 261 34.46 4.02 54.07
CA ALA A 261 35.20 3.81 55.31
C ALA A 261 36.65 4.33 55.20
N GLU A 262 37.38 3.95 54.15
CA GLU A 262 38.75 4.45 53.91
C GLU A 262 38.76 5.98 53.75
N LEU A 263 37.77 6.55 53.06
CA LEU A 263 37.67 8.00 52.92
C LEU A 263 37.45 8.69 54.28
N ARG A 264 36.65 8.08 55.18
CA ARG A 264 36.46 8.60 56.55
C ARG A 264 37.74 8.48 57.36
N GLU A 265 38.44 7.36 57.27
CA GLU A 265 39.73 7.15 57.94
C GLU A 265 40.76 8.20 57.50
N VAL A 266 40.93 8.39 56.19
CA VAL A 266 41.84 9.39 55.64
C VAL A 266 41.44 10.80 56.05
N LEU A 267 40.14 11.12 56.07
CA LEU A 267 39.66 12.43 56.54
C LEU A 267 39.88 12.63 58.04
N GLN A 268 39.70 11.59 58.85
CA GLN A 268 39.90 11.65 60.29
C GLN A 268 41.39 11.78 60.62
N GLU A 269 42.24 11.01 59.94
CA GLU A 269 43.70 11.14 60.01
C GLU A 269 44.16 12.53 59.57
N LYS A 270 43.65 13.05 58.44
CA LYS A 270 43.91 14.42 57.98
C LYS A 270 43.53 15.44 59.05
N ASN A 271 42.38 15.30 59.70
CA ASN A 271 41.93 16.24 60.72
C ASN A 271 42.79 16.15 61.99
N MET A 272 43.21 14.96 62.40
CA MET A 272 44.15 14.78 63.52
C MET A 272 45.51 15.41 63.22
N LEU A 273 46.07 15.15 62.03
CA LEU A 273 47.32 15.73 61.58
C LEU A 273 47.22 17.25 61.48
N LYS A 274 46.09 17.78 61.00
CA LYS A 274 45.84 19.22 60.97
C LYS A 274 45.84 19.82 62.38
N GLY A 275 45.21 19.17 63.36
CA GLY A 275 45.28 19.58 64.76
C GLY A 275 46.72 19.57 65.30
N ARG A 276 47.47 18.49 65.02
CA ARG A 276 48.87 18.38 65.44
C ARG A 276 49.77 19.43 64.81
N VAL A 277 49.53 19.78 63.54
CA VAL A 277 50.24 20.86 62.86
C VAL A 277 49.94 22.21 63.53
N MET A 278 48.68 22.47 63.90
CA MET A 278 48.34 23.71 64.63
C MET A 278 49.05 23.80 65.98
N GLU A 279 49.11 22.72 66.75
CA GLU A 279 49.85 22.67 68.03
C GLU A 279 51.35 22.93 67.82
N LEU A 280 51.96 22.27 66.84
CA LEU A 280 53.39 22.45 66.54
C LEU A 280 53.69 23.86 66.00
N GLU A 281 52.79 24.45 65.20
CA GLU A 281 52.90 25.85 64.75
C GLU A 281 52.76 26.82 65.92
N GLU A 282 51.87 26.56 66.89
CA GLU A 282 51.74 27.35 68.12
C GLU A 282 52.99 27.26 69.00
N GLU A 283 53.53 26.06 69.21
CA GLU A 283 54.80 25.85 69.93
C GLU A 283 55.98 26.57 69.23
N LEU A 284 56.04 26.51 67.89
CA LEU A 284 57.03 27.25 67.09
C LEU A 284 56.88 28.77 67.21
N GLU A 285 55.64 29.29 67.22
CA GLU A 285 55.38 30.72 67.37
C GLU A 285 55.73 31.20 68.80
N GLN A 286 55.55 30.36 69.82
CA GLN A 286 55.96 30.63 71.20
C GLN A 286 57.49 30.60 71.40
N LEU A 287 58.20 29.78 70.61
CA LEU A 287 59.68 29.72 70.59
C LEU A 287 60.31 30.73 69.64
N ARG A 288 59.49 31.49 68.89
CA ARG A 288 59.97 32.56 68.01
C ARG A 288 60.37 33.77 68.87
N PRO A 289 61.62 34.25 68.80
CA PRO A 289 62.06 35.35 69.64
C PRO A 289 61.29 36.64 69.32
N ARG A 290 60.58 37.19 70.31
CA ARG A 290 59.97 38.52 70.25
C ARG A 290 61.02 39.59 70.63
N ASN A 291 61.85 40.00 69.67
CA ASN A 291 62.73 41.18 69.72
C ASN A 291 62.70 41.84 68.32
N SER A 292 62.07 43.01 68.13
CA SER A 292 62.51 44.40 68.44
C SER A 292 63.49 44.99 67.40
N GLU A 293 62.92 45.86 66.56
CA GLU A 293 63.47 47.10 65.97
C GLU A 293 64.79 47.14 65.16
N ASN A 294 64.63 47.74 63.97
CA ASN A 294 65.57 48.57 63.19
C ASN A 294 66.57 47.91 62.21
N ALA A 295 66.16 47.99 60.93
CA ALA A 295 66.92 48.33 59.73
C ALA A 295 68.20 47.53 59.38
N SER A 296 68.12 46.72 58.33
CA SER A 296 68.89 46.95 57.09
C SER A 296 68.49 45.95 56.01
N ASP A 297 68.42 46.49 54.80
CA ASP A 297 68.29 45.81 53.52
C ASP A 297 69.23 44.59 53.43
N SER A 298 68.68 43.38 53.38
CA SER A 298 69.34 42.22 52.76
C SER A 298 68.34 41.07 52.60
N ALA A 299 68.31 40.54 51.39
CA ALA A 299 67.53 39.39 50.99
C ALA A 299 67.90 38.16 51.82
N GLU A 300 66.92 37.57 52.50
CA GLU A 300 66.99 36.18 52.95
C GLU A 300 65.89 35.36 52.27
N GLU A 301 66.35 34.27 51.67
CA GLU A 301 65.63 33.27 50.89
C GLU A 301 64.39 32.74 51.61
N VAL A 302 63.22 33.15 51.14
CA VAL A 302 61.96 32.50 51.49
C VAL A 302 61.84 31.22 50.66
N ASN A 303 62.07 30.08 51.32
CA ASN A 303 61.98 28.75 50.75
C ASN A 303 60.63 28.57 49.97
N PRO A 304 60.64 28.24 48.66
CA PRO A 304 59.44 28.23 47.82
C PRO A 304 58.36 27.24 48.27
N ALA A 305 58.72 26.22 49.06
CA ALA A 305 57.78 25.25 49.63
C ALA A 305 56.80 25.89 50.64
N THR A 306 57.25 26.89 51.42
CA THR A 306 56.43 27.54 52.45
C THR A 306 55.40 28.50 51.86
N GLN A 307 55.74 29.13 50.72
CA GLN A 307 54.80 29.96 49.95
C GLN A 307 53.72 29.12 49.26
N ILE A 308 54.09 27.97 48.69
CA ILE A 308 53.14 27.05 48.05
C ILE A 308 52.19 26.45 49.10
N SER A 309 52.69 26.09 50.28
CA SER A 309 51.85 25.53 51.35
C SER A 309 50.83 26.56 51.87
N ARG A 310 51.23 27.82 52.07
CA ARG A 310 50.30 28.91 52.42
C ARG A 310 49.31 29.24 51.30
N PHE A 311 49.74 29.20 50.03
CA PHE A 311 48.88 29.43 48.87
C PHE A 311 47.83 28.32 48.73
N LEU A 312 48.20 27.05 48.88
CA LEU A 312 47.29 25.91 48.77
C LEU A 312 46.29 25.82 49.93
N ILE A 313 46.72 26.12 51.16
CA ILE A 313 45.81 26.20 52.33
C ILE A 313 44.82 27.37 52.15
N PHE A 314 45.28 28.53 51.66
CA PHE A 314 44.43 29.68 51.38
C PHE A 314 43.43 29.40 50.23
N THR A 315 43.85 28.72 49.16
CA THR A 315 42.93 28.35 48.06
C THR A 315 41.93 27.28 48.48
N SER A 316 42.32 26.31 49.32
CA SER A 316 41.39 25.28 49.83
C SER A 316 40.34 25.87 50.78
N TYR A 317 40.70 26.84 51.63
CA TYR A 317 39.76 27.53 52.52
C TYR A 317 38.78 28.43 51.76
N ASN A 318 39.20 29.02 50.63
CA ASN A 318 38.38 29.90 49.81
C ASN A 318 37.56 29.16 48.73
N PHE A 319 37.92 27.93 48.34
CA PHE A 319 37.18 27.15 47.35
C PHE A 319 35.88 26.55 47.93
N ASP A 320 35.88 26.14 49.20
CA ASP A 320 34.69 25.57 49.86
C ASP A 320 33.62 26.63 50.25
N VAL A 321 34.00 27.90 50.38
CA VAL A 321 33.05 29.00 50.70
C VAL A 321 32.36 29.53 49.45
N ASN A 322 33.03 29.51 48.28
CA ASN A 322 32.52 30.12 47.06
C ASN A 322 31.62 29.23 46.19
N ASN A 323 31.43 27.94 46.53
CA ASN A 323 30.63 27.01 45.72
C ASN A 323 29.24 26.71 46.30
N ARG A 324 28.76 27.49 47.28
CA ARG A 324 27.44 27.31 47.89
C ARG A 324 26.37 28.33 47.48
N GLU A 325 26.67 29.37 46.70
CA GLU A 325 25.71 30.46 46.46
C GLU A 325 25.60 31.05 45.05
N VAL A 326 26.09 30.39 43.97
CA VAL A 326 25.88 30.93 42.60
C VAL A 326 25.53 29.84 41.59
N TYR A 327 24.27 29.40 41.59
CA TYR A 327 23.47 29.18 40.37
C TYR A 327 21.98 29.30 40.75
N ALA A 328 21.65 30.41 41.41
CA ALA A 328 20.29 30.86 41.61
C ALA A 328 20.26 32.38 41.40
N GLY A 329 19.46 32.83 40.42
CA GLY A 329 18.89 34.17 40.44
C GLY A 329 19.69 35.31 39.80
N SER A 330 19.30 35.60 38.55
CA SER A 330 18.92 36.95 38.08
C SER A 330 20.02 37.98 37.76
N ILE A 331 19.91 38.57 36.56
CA ILE A 331 19.71 40.02 36.32
C ILE A 331 19.10 40.15 34.90
N CYS A 332 17.77 40.30 34.81
CA CYS A 332 17.02 41.56 34.66
C CYS A 332 17.02 42.13 33.23
N LYS A 333 15.81 42.26 32.65
CA LYS A 333 15.26 43.54 32.18
C LYS A 333 13.78 43.39 31.81
N ASN A 334 12.92 43.99 32.63
CA ASN A 334 11.60 44.44 32.22
C ASN A 334 11.78 45.76 31.45
N SER A 335 11.19 45.90 30.27
CA SER A 335 10.71 47.19 29.76
C SER A 335 9.65 46.99 28.69
N TYR A 336 8.46 47.48 28.99
CA TYR A 336 7.35 47.74 28.08
C TYR A 336 7.70 48.87 27.09
N PHE A 337 7.50 48.64 25.78
CA PHE A 337 7.32 49.56 24.63
C PHE A 337 7.74 48.75 23.37
N SER A 338 7.09 48.68 22.21
CA SER A 338 5.95 49.36 21.60
C SER A 338 5.42 48.49 20.47
N LYS A 339 4.16 48.73 20.11
CA LYS A 339 3.51 48.25 18.90
C LYS A 339 4.16 48.89 17.66
N SER A 340 4.66 48.09 16.73
CA SER A 340 4.87 48.48 15.34
C SER A 340 4.60 47.29 14.43
N GLU A 341 3.87 47.58 13.37
CA GLU A 341 3.23 46.69 12.41
C GLU A 341 4.21 45.86 11.58
N ASP A 342 3.65 44.84 10.94
CA ASP A 342 4.21 43.98 9.90
C ASP A 342 5.19 42.88 10.34
N ASP A 343 4.65 41.75 10.79
CA ASP A 343 5.14 40.44 10.36
C ASP A 343 4.00 39.39 10.43
N GLU A 344 3.87 38.66 9.34
CA GLU A 344 2.79 37.75 8.96
C GLU A 344 2.63 36.56 9.94
N CYS A 345 1.45 36.40 10.55
CA CYS A 345 1.21 35.40 11.59
C CYS A 345 0.84 34.03 10.97
N VAL A 346 1.74 33.03 11.07
CA VAL A 346 1.53 31.67 10.55
C VAL A 346 0.67 30.85 11.52
N VAL A 347 -0.53 30.43 11.08
CA VAL A 347 -1.47 29.64 11.88
C VAL A 347 -1.15 28.14 11.73
N TYR A 348 -0.70 27.50 12.80
CA TYR A 348 -0.54 26.03 12.83
C TYR A 348 -1.86 25.34 13.22
N GLY A 349 -2.30 24.40 12.38
CA GLY A 349 -3.45 23.53 12.64
C GLY A 349 -3.21 22.55 13.81
N PRO A 350 -4.24 21.79 14.24
CA PRO A 350 -4.17 20.94 15.42
C PRO A 350 -3.00 19.94 15.33
N ILE A 351 -2.15 19.95 16.36
CA ILE A 351 -0.97 19.09 16.51
C ILE A 351 -1.35 17.63 16.20
N ASN A 352 -0.67 17.05 15.20
CA ASN A 352 -0.68 15.61 14.98
C ASN A 352 -0.16 14.94 16.24
N LYS A 353 -1.05 14.27 17.00
CA LYS A 353 -0.62 13.36 18.07
C LYS A 353 0.22 12.27 17.44
N GLU A 354 1.40 12.03 18.00
CA GLU A 354 2.28 10.96 17.51
C GLU A 354 1.53 9.62 17.54
N PRO A 355 1.70 8.79 16.49
CA PRO A 355 1.08 7.48 16.44
C PRO A 355 1.49 6.64 17.67
N ASP A 356 0.54 5.89 18.24
CA ASP A 356 0.69 5.08 19.48
C ASP A 356 1.93 4.17 19.48
N GLU A 357 2.42 3.81 18.30
CA GLU A 357 3.62 3.01 18.08
C GLU A 357 4.91 3.68 18.58
N LYS A 358 4.98 5.02 18.53
CA LYS A 358 6.10 5.80 19.08
C LYS A 358 6.01 5.97 20.59
N LEU A 359 4.78 6.03 21.14
CA LEU A 359 4.56 6.14 22.58
C LEU A 359 4.92 4.84 23.32
N TYR A 360 4.83 3.70 22.63
CA TYR A 360 5.10 2.38 23.21
C TYR A 360 6.04 1.52 22.32
N PRO A 361 7.33 1.90 22.16
CA PRO A 361 8.26 1.18 21.28
C PRO A 361 8.46 -0.30 21.66
N TRP A 362 8.35 -0.63 22.95
CA TRP A 362 8.44 -2.00 23.46
C TRP A 362 7.25 -2.90 23.06
N LYS A 363 6.12 -2.32 22.61
CA LYS A 363 5.01 -3.10 22.07
C LYS A 363 5.27 -3.61 20.64
N TYR A 364 6.23 -3.04 19.90
CA TYR A 364 6.39 -3.23 18.45
C TYR A 364 7.80 -3.67 17.99
N GLU A 365 8.64 -4.18 18.89
CA GLU A 365 10.00 -4.66 18.56
C GLU A 365 9.98 -5.75 17.47
N ARG A 366 10.87 -5.66 16.46
CA ARG A 366 10.96 -6.66 15.37
C ARG A 366 11.34 -8.02 15.94
N LYS A 367 10.36 -8.93 15.95
CA LYS A 367 10.53 -10.34 16.28
C LYS A 367 11.61 -10.96 15.38
N ASP A 368 12.51 -11.78 15.92
CA ASP A 368 13.67 -12.30 15.18
C ASP A 368 13.30 -13.10 13.91
N SER A 369 14.25 -13.43 13.03
CA SER A 369 13.97 -14.40 11.96
C SER A 369 13.47 -15.71 12.57
N GLY A 370 12.54 -16.41 11.90
CA GLY A 370 12.00 -17.67 12.44
C GLY A 370 13.11 -18.67 12.75
N VAL A 371 14.16 -18.68 11.92
CA VAL A 371 15.38 -19.49 12.11
C VAL A 371 16.15 -19.05 13.37
N ARG A 372 16.38 -17.75 13.59
CA ARG A 372 17.02 -17.28 14.83
C ARG A 372 16.18 -17.53 16.07
N ARG A 373 14.85 -17.43 16.00
CA ARG A 373 13.96 -17.81 17.11
C ARG A 373 14.05 -19.31 17.39
N PHE A 374 14.08 -20.12 16.35
CA PHE A 374 14.20 -21.57 16.45
C PHE A 374 15.52 -21.96 17.13
N PHE A 375 16.66 -21.46 16.65
CA PHE A 375 17.97 -21.76 17.26
C PHE A 375 18.15 -21.10 18.64
N ARG A 376 17.49 -19.97 18.92
CA ARG A 376 17.45 -19.42 20.28
C ARG A 376 16.68 -20.32 21.22
N PHE A 377 15.53 -20.85 20.81
CA PHE A 377 14.74 -21.79 21.60
C PHE A 377 15.52 -23.08 21.90
N VAL A 378 16.27 -23.61 20.92
CA VAL A 378 17.16 -24.77 21.11
C VAL A 378 18.29 -24.44 22.11
N LYS A 379 18.87 -23.25 22.02
CA LYS A 379 19.94 -22.80 22.94
C LYS A 379 19.44 -22.50 24.36
N GLU A 380 18.25 -21.92 24.50
CA GLU A 380 17.62 -21.61 25.79
C GLU A 380 17.11 -22.89 26.50
N GLY A 381 16.70 -23.91 25.75
CA GLY A 381 16.34 -25.23 26.30
C GLY A 381 17.50 -25.97 26.97
N LEU A 382 18.76 -25.61 26.68
CA LEU A 382 19.96 -26.23 27.25
C LEU A 382 20.46 -25.54 28.54
N ASN A 383 20.14 -24.25 28.74
CA ASN A 383 20.56 -23.48 29.93
C ASN A 383 19.46 -23.32 31.00
N GLY A 384 18.22 -23.76 30.73
CA GLY A 384 17.09 -23.65 31.64
C GLY A 384 16.61 -25.02 32.12
N GLY A 385 16.85 -25.35 33.39
CA GLY A 385 16.27 -26.54 34.02
C GLY A 385 14.74 -26.56 33.89
N ASN A 386 14.22 -27.71 33.43
CA ASN A 386 12.86 -28.20 33.55
C ASN A 386 11.74 -27.14 33.65
N ARG A 387 11.18 -26.73 32.52
CA ARG A 387 9.75 -26.42 32.44
C ARG A 387 9.15 -27.00 31.16
N SER A 388 8.48 -28.14 31.32
CA SER A 388 7.61 -28.72 30.31
C SER A 388 6.57 -27.68 29.84
N PRO A 389 6.28 -27.58 28.53
CA PRO A 389 5.16 -26.76 28.08
C PRO A 389 3.87 -27.49 28.46
N GLN A 390 3.15 -26.91 29.43
CA GLN A 390 1.80 -27.31 29.76
C GLN A 390 0.93 -27.12 28.52
N ARG A 391 0.30 -28.21 28.09
CA ARG A 391 -0.64 -28.30 26.97
C ARG A 391 -1.83 -27.39 27.26
N GLY A 392 -1.82 -26.17 26.72
CA GLY A 392 -2.95 -25.26 26.73
C GLY A 392 -4.02 -25.76 25.77
N SER A 393 -5.20 -26.04 26.30
CA SER A 393 -6.37 -26.56 25.61
C SER A 393 -6.74 -25.74 24.36
N SER A 394 -6.99 -26.46 23.27
CA SER A 394 -7.57 -25.98 22.03
C SER A 394 -8.93 -25.31 22.27
N ALA A 395 -9.00 -24.00 22.05
CA ALA A 395 -10.26 -23.35 21.71
C ALA A 395 -10.57 -23.66 20.23
N SER A 396 -11.64 -24.40 19.99
CA SER A 396 -12.16 -24.69 18.65
C SER A 396 -12.49 -23.39 17.91
N PRO A 397 -12.20 -23.28 16.60
CA PRO A 397 -12.61 -22.13 15.81
C PRO A 397 -14.14 -22.16 15.65
N VAL A 398 -14.79 -21.10 16.10
CA VAL A 398 -16.22 -20.84 15.84
C VAL A 398 -16.37 -20.55 14.35
N MET A 399 -17.06 -21.45 13.64
CA MET A 399 -17.50 -21.24 12.25
C MET A 399 -18.49 -20.06 12.17
N PRO A 400 -18.38 -19.16 11.19
CA PRO A 400 -19.40 -18.14 10.96
C PRO A 400 -20.70 -18.79 10.47
N ARG A 401 -21.83 -18.40 11.08
CA ARG A 401 -23.18 -18.85 10.67
C ARG A 401 -23.50 -18.37 9.24
N PRO A 402 -24.24 -19.15 8.43
CA PRO A 402 -24.75 -18.71 7.14
C PRO A 402 -25.77 -17.58 7.31
N ILE A 403 -25.66 -16.56 6.45
CA ILE A 403 -26.64 -15.49 6.28
C ILE A 403 -27.89 -16.09 5.60
N PRO A 404 -29.12 -15.91 6.12
CA PRO A 404 -30.31 -16.37 5.43
C PRO A 404 -30.58 -15.52 4.18
N SER A 405 -30.73 -16.21 3.04
CA SER A 405 -31.17 -15.66 1.76
C SER A 405 -32.56 -15.04 1.90
N ARG A 406 -32.66 -13.72 1.76
CA ARG A 406 -33.94 -13.02 1.68
C ARG A 406 -34.53 -13.22 0.28
N ALA A 407 -35.68 -13.89 0.25
CA ALA A 407 -36.44 -14.21 -0.94
C ALA A 407 -36.88 -12.95 -1.72
N SER A 408 -36.79 -13.03 -3.05
CA SER A 408 -37.38 -12.11 -4.02
C SER A 408 -38.91 -12.14 -3.93
N PRO A 409 -39.61 -10.99 -3.94
CA PRO A 409 -41.06 -10.98 -4.08
C PRO A 409 -41.47 -11.29 -5.52
N LEU A 410 -42.37 -12.26 -5.64
CA LEU A 410 -43.10 -12.59 -6.86
C LEU A 410 -43.85 -11.37 -7.40
N LEU A 411 -43.79 -11.23 -8.72
CA LEU A 411 -44.72 -10.47 -9.54
C LEU A 411 -46.15 -10.94 -9.29
N GLN A 412 -47.05 -9.98 -9.05
CA GLN A 412 -48.46 -10.07 -9.39
C GLN A 412 -48.84 -8.83 -10.18
#